data_AF-E4Y7T2-F1
#
_entry.id   AF-E4Y7T2-F1
#
_cell.length_a   1.000
_cell.length_b   1.000
_cell.length_c   1.000
_cell.angle_alpha   90.00
_cell.angle_beta   90.00
_cell.angle_gamma   90.00
#
_symmetry.space_group_name_H-M   'P 1'
#
loop_
_entity.id
_entity.type
_entity.pdbx_description
1 polymer ?
#
loop_
_entity_poly.entity_id
_entity_poly.type
_entity_poly.pdbx_seq_one_letter_code
_entity_poly.pdbx_strand_id
1 'polypeptide(L)'
;MVNYMAIDCEMVETIGVRNSLARVSIVDHQSNVLLDEFVIPPGGCVVDYRTRYSGITKQIIDQKGQDMSVALERVKKVLKNAVVIGHTVNTDLDSLRECPCRAIVDISENSMLKLLYWRTVNTEDPDTDEEIIRRPRVSLKKLSTTLLDRKIQQGKKGHSSVEDAQATMDLFKVIQKRWEETNPDLAGDNLFNDRYWDEEESLSTDDED
;
A
#
# COMPACT_ATOMS: atom_id res chain seq x y z
N MET A 1 -4.20 17.58 -10.36
CA MET A 1 -4.70 17.06 -9.08
C MET A 1 -3.89 15.82 -8.73
N VAL A 2 -3.28 15.79 -7.55
CA VAL A 2 -2.51 14.62 -7.07
C VAL A 2 -3.45 13.45 -6.78
N ASN A 3 -3.06 12.27 -7.26
CA ASN A 3 -3.80 11.04 -7.03
C ASN A 3 -3.28 10.36 -5.77
N TYR A 4 -4.10 10.31 -4.71
CA TYR A 4 -3.84 9.52 -3.53
C TYR A 4 -4.51 8.16 -3.67
N MET A 5 -3.74 7.09 -3.52
CA MET A 5 -4.24 5.72 -3.63
C MET A 5 -3.73 4.88 -2.48
N ALA A 6 -4.62 4.19 -1.78
CA ALA A 6 -4.21 3.26 -0.73
C ALA A 6 -4.17 1.84 -1.28
N ILE A 7 -3.16 1.08 -0.84
CA ILE A 7 -2.92 -0.30 -1.25
C ILE A 7 -2.78 -1.19 -0.02
N ASP A 8 -3.26 -2.42 -0.17
CA ASP A 8 -2.99 -3.52 0.75
C ASP A 8 -2.96 -4.84 -0.02
N CYS A 9 -2.06 -5.74 0.37
CA CYS A 9 -1.88 -7.05 -0.24
C CYS A 9 -2.05 -8.16 0.80
N GLU A 10 -2.70 -9.24 0.37
CA GLU A 10 -2.69 -10.50 1.10
C GLU A 10 -1.65 -11.45 0.49
N MET A 11 -0.82 -12.05 1.35
CA MET A 11 0.21 -12.98 0.93
C MET A 11 0.04 -14.37 1.55
N VAL A 12 0.52 -15.36 0.80
CA VAL A 12 0.63 -16.76 1.21
C VAL A 12 2.10 -17.20 1.19
N GLU A 13 2.39 -18.36 1.76
CA GLU A 13 3.70 -18.98 1.71
C GLU A 13 3.75 -20.01 0.59
N THR A 14 4.70 -19.87 -0.34
CA THR A 14 5.03 -20.89 -1.35
C THR A 14 6.40 -21.49 -1.07
N ILE A 15 6.74 -22.58 -1.75
CA ILE A 15 8.08 -23.16 -1.67
C ILE A 15 9.13 -22.11 -2.03
N GLY A 16 9.96 -21.72 -1.05
CA GLY A 16 11.04 -20.76 -1.22
C GLY A 16 10.66 -19.28 -1.13
N VAL A 17 9.37 -18.92 -1.05
CA VAL A 17 8.91 -17.53 -0.93
C VAL A 17 7.94 -17.38 0.23
N ARG A 18 8.38 -16.66 1.27
CA ARG A 18 7.59 -16.47 2.49
C ARG A 18 6.34 -15.61 2.28
N ASN A 19 6.42 -14.55 1.47
CA ASN A 19 5.35 -13.59 1.25
C ASN A 19 5.04 -13.51 -0.25
N SER A 20 4.43 -14.57 -0.78
CA SER A 20 4.01 -14.65 -2.17
C SER A 20 2.64 -14.00 -2.34
N LEU A 21 2.50 -13.05 -3.25
CA LEU A 21 1.26 -12.30 -3.47
C LEU A 21 0.10 -13.23 -3.83
N ALA A 22 -1.05 -13.03 -3.19
CA ALA A 22 -2.27 -13.81 -3.45
C ALA A 22 -3.52 -12.95 -3.64
N ARG A 23 -3.53 -11.71 -3.14
CA ARG A 23 -4.54 -10.69 -3.43
C ARG A 23 -3.94 -9.31 -3.32
N VAL A 24 -4.36 -8.38 -4.15
CA VAL A 24 -4.01 -6.96 -4.06
C VAL A 24 -5.28 -6.13 -4.21
N SER A 25 -5.45 -5.14 -3.34
CA SER A 25 -6.56 -4.20 -3.40
C SER A 25 -6.05 -2.76 -3.40
N ILE A 26 -6.61 -1.93 -4.27
CA ILE A 26 -6.28 -0.50 -4.37
C ILE A 26 -7.58 0.31 -4.30
N VAL A 27 -7.57 1.36 -3.49
CA VAL A 27 -8.69 2.30 -3.36
C VAL A 27 -8.26 3.73 -3.65
N ASP A 28 -9.19 4.53 -4.16
CA ASP A 28 -8.98 5.95 -4.38
C ASP A 28 -9.12 6.78 -3.09
N HIS A 29 -8.91 8.08 -3.20
CA HIS A 29 -9.06 9.02 -2.09
C HIS A 29 -10.49 9.04 -1.51
N GLN A 30 -11.53 8.72 -2.28
CA GLN A 30 -12.91 8.62 -1.79
C GLN A 30 -13.23 7.24 -1.20
N SER A 31 -12.22 6.37 -1.08
CA SER A 31 -12.32 4.99 -0.59
C SER A 31 -13.12 4.05 -1.51
N ASN A 32 -13.28 4.42 -2.79
CA ASN A 32 -13.82 3.53 -3.82
C ASN A 32 -12.76 2.53 -4.27
N VAL A 33 -13.18 1.29 -4.54
CA VAL A 33 -12.28 0.23 -5.03
C VAL A 33 -11.95 0.47 -6.50
N LEU A 34 -10.67 0.70 -6.78
CA LEU A 34 -10.13 0.80 -8.14
C LEU A 34 -9.67 -0.56 -8.67
N LEU A 35 -9.15 -1.41 -7.79
CA LEU A 35 -8.63 -2.72 -8.12
C LEU A 35 -8.82 -3.66 -6.93
N ASP A 36 -9.27 -4.88 -7.19
CA ASP A 36 -9.32 -5.97 -6.20
C ASP A 36 -9.13 -7.30 -6.94
N GLU A 37 -7.88 -7.76 -7.02
CA GLU A 37 -7.50 -8.91 -7.85
C GLU A 37 -6.94 -10.03 -6.98
N PHE A 38 -7.35 -11.27 -7.28
CA PHE A 38 -6.73 -12.47 -6.74
C PHE A 38 -5.65 -12.95 -7.69
N VAL A 39 -4.52 -13.38 -7.15
CA VAL A 39 -3.32 -13.71 -7.93
C VAL A 39 -2.91 -15.13 -7.67
N ILE A 40 -2.59 -15.87 -8.73
CA ILE A 40 -1.96 -17.19 -8.62
C ILE A 40 -0.54 -16.97 -8.06
N PRO A 41 -0.24 -17.45 -6.84
CA PRO A 41 1.03 -17.13 -6.20
C PRO A 41 2.23 -17.64 -7.03
N PRO A 42 3.23 -16.78 -7.33
CA PRO A 42 4.40 -17.21 -8.07
C PRO A 42 5.15 -18.35 -7.34
N GLY A 43 5.65 -19.32 -8.11
CA GLY A 43 6.28 -20.54 -7.57
C GLY A 43 5.32 -21.72 -7.38
N GLY A 44 4.01 -21.52 -7.55
CA GLY A 44 2.99 -22.55 -7.80
C GLY A 44 2.56 -23.41 -6.60
N CYS A 45 3.48 -23.90 -5.78
CA CYS A 45 3.14 -24.75 -4.65
C CYS A 45 3.00 -23.92 -3.36
N VAL A 46 1.76 -23.57 -3.02
CA VAL A 46 1.41 -22.93 -1.74
C VAL A 46 1.52 -23.97 -0.61
N VAL A 47 2.37 -23.69 0.37
CA VAL A 47 2.59 -24.55 1.55
C VAL A 47 1.79 -24.08 2.77
N ASP A 48 1.48 -22.78 2.85
CA ASP A 48 0.59 -22.22 3.87
C ASP A 48 -0.18 -21.02 3.31
N TYR A 49 -1.51 -21.13 3.29
CA TYR A 49 -2.39 -20.04 2.85
C TYR A 49 -2.51 -18.92 3.88
N ARG A 50 -2.14 -19.15 5.14
CA ARG A 50 -2.29 -18.19 6.24
C ARG A 50 -3.70 -17.65 6.35
N THR A 51 -4.72 -18.46 6.02
CA THR A 51 -6.12 -18.04 5.84
C THR A 51 -6.68 -17.25 7.03
N ARG A 52 -6.22 -17.55 8.25
CA ARG A 52 -6.61 -16.82 9.47
C ARG A 52 -6.25 -15.32 9.44
N TYR A 53 -5.26 -14.95 8.63
CA TYR A 53 -4.80 -13.58 8.41
C TYR A 53 -5.16 -13.12 7.01
N SER A 54 -4.85 -13.92 5.98
CA SER A 54 -4.97 -13.51 4.58
C SER A 54 -6.38 -13.60 4.00
N GLY A 55 -7.24 -14.42 4.60
CA GLY A 55 -8.51 -14.83 4.03
C GLY A 55 -8.45 -15.61 2.72
N ILE A 56 -7.25 -15.93 2.24
CA ILE A 56 -7.02 -16.70 1.01
C ILE A 56 -7.22 -18.19 1.29
N THR A 57 -7.86 -18.87 0.35
CA THR A 57 -8.01 -20.33 0.35
C THR A 57 -7.64 -20.87 -1.02
N LYS A 58 -7.29 -22.16 -1.10
CA LYS A 58 -7.05 -22.83 -2.38
C LYS A 58 -8.22 -22.63 -3.35
N GLN A 59 -9.44 -22.77 -2.86
CA GLN A 59 -10.65 -22.60 -3.68
C GLN A 59 -10.75 -21.19 -4.28
N ILE A 60 -10.42 -20.15 -3.53
CA ILE A 60 -10.42 -18.77 -4.03
C ILE A 60 -9.39 -18.62 -5.16
N ILE A 61 -8.17 -19.14 -4.97
CA ILE A 61 -7.12 -19.07 -5.99
C ILE A 61 -7.51 -19.87 -7.24
N ASP A 62 -8.03 -21.08 -7.09
CA ASP A 62 -8.45 -21.92 -8.22
C ASP A 62 -9.60 -21.28 -9.02
N GLN A 63 -10.49 -20.52 -8.37
CA GLN A 63 -11.67 -19.94 -9.01
C GLN A 63 -11.47 -18.51 -9.54
N LYS A 64 -10.63 -17.71 -8.87
CA LYS A 64 -10.49 -16.27 -9.12
C LYS A 64 -9.07 -15.84 -9.45
N GLY A 65 -8.08 -16.69 -9.21
CA GLY A 65 -6.67 -16.36 -9.39
C GLY A 65 -6.37 -16.01 -10.84
N GLN A 66 -5.80 -14.84 -11.05
CA GLN A 66 -5.23 -14.41 -12.32
C GLN A 66 -3.72 -14.62 -12.34
N ASP A 67 -3.15 -14.63 -13.54
CA ASP A 67 -1.70 -14.66 -13.69
C ASP A 67 -1.06 -13.41 -13.08
N MET A 68 0.06 -13.60 -12.38
CA MET A 68 0.81 -12.53 -11.72
C MET A 68 1.15 -11.40 -12.70
N SER A 69 1.52 -11.72 -13.94
CA SER A 69 1.87 -10.72 -14.95
C SER A 69 0.70 -9.78 -15.24
N VAL A 70 -0.49 -10.33 -15.46
CA VAL A 70 -1.72 -9.58 -15.75
C VAL A 70 -2.13 -8.71 -14.57
N ALA A 71 -2.08 -9.24 -13.34
CA ALA A 71 -2.39 -8.48 -12.14
C ALA A 71 -1.42 -7.30 -11.95
N LEU A 72 -0.12 -7.53 -12.12
CA LEU A 72 0.90 -6.49 -12.01
C LEU A 72 0.76 -5.39 -13.05
N GLU A 73 0.44 -5.72 -14.31
CA GLU A 73 0.18 -4.70 -15.34
C GLU A 73 -0.96 -3.77 -14.94
N ARG A 74 -2.05 -4.32 -14.37
CA ARG A 74 -3.18 -3.53 -13.88
C ARG A 74 -2.79 -2.66 -12.70
N VAL A 75 -2.06 -3.22 -11.72
CA VAL A 75 -1.54 -2.47 -10.56
C VAL A 75 -0.66 -1.30 -11.01
N LYS A 76 0.31 -1.54 -11.90
CA LYS A 76 1.20 -0.50 -12.44
C LYS A 76 0.43 0.62 -13.12
N LYS A 77 -0.60 0.28 -13.90
CA LYS A 77 -1.45 1.27 -14.57
C LYS A 77 -2.22 2.13 -13.58
N VAL A 78 -2.75 1.53 -12.50
CA VAL A 78 -3.50 2.25 -11.47
C VAL A 78 -2.57 3.15 -10.65
N LEU A 79 -1.43 2.62 -10.17
CA LEU A 79 -0.53 3.35 -9.28
C LEU A 79 0.36 4.40 -9.98
N LYS A 80 0.31 4.49 -11.32
CA LYS A 80 1.18 5.37 -12.10
C LYS A 80 1.05 6.82 -11.60
N ASN A 81 2.17 7.40 -11.18
CA ASN A 81 2.28 8.77 -10.66
C ASN A 81 1.40 9.07 -9.43
N ALA A 82 0.89 8.05 -8.74
CA ALA A 82 0.11 8.22 -7.51
C ALA A 82 1.02 8.41 -6.29
N VAL A 83 0.51 9.10 -5.27
CA VAL A 83 1.00 8.98 -3.90
C VAL A 83 0.36 7.72 -3.31
N VAL A 84 1.17 6.70 -3.09
CA VAL A 84 0.74 5.39 -2.59
C VAL A 84 0.78 5.39 -1.08
N ILE A 85 -0.35 5.09 -0.46
CA ILE A 85 -0.50 5.00 0.99
C ILE A 85 -0.67 3.53 1.38
N GLY A 86 0.09 3.06 2.36
CA GLY A 86 -0.05 1.71 2.91
C GLY A 86 0.27 1.66 4.39
N HIS A 87 0.12 0.49 5.00
CA HIS A 87 0.51 0.26 6.38
C HIS A 87 1.53 -0.88 6.42
N THR A 88 2.76 -0.61 6.88
CA THR A 88 3.90 -1.54 6.72
C THR A 88 4.14 -1.92 5.26
N VAL A 89 3.98 -0.92 4.38
CA VAL A 89 3.74 -1.04 2.94
C VAL A 89 4.91 -1.66 2.16
N ASN A 90 6.11 -1.64 2.73
CA ASN A 90 7.28 -2.26 2.11
C ASN A 90 7.05 -3.75 1.82
N THR A 91 6.32 -4.45 2.70
CA THR A 91 6.00 -5.87 2.48
C THR A 91 5.13 -6.06 1.24
N ASP A 92 4.15 -5.17 1.04
CA ASP A 92 3.28 -5.13 -0.12
C ASP A 92 4.07 -4.83 -1.39
N LEU A 93 4.88 -3.77 -1.37
CA LEU A 93 5.65 -3.34 -2.55
C LEU A 93 6.71 -4.36 -2.97
N ASP A 94 7.36 -5.03 -2.01
CA ASP A 94 8.30 -6.13 -2.29
C ASP A 94 7.60 -7.27 -3.05
N SER A 95 6.34 -7.55 -2.72
CA SER A 95 5.56 -8.59 -3.41
C SER A 95 5.15 -8.18 -4.83
N LEU A 96 5.10 -6.88 -5.13
CA LEU A 96 4.72 -6.32 -6.43
C LEU A 96 5.90 -6.18 -7.41
N ARG A 97 7.14 -6.36 -6.93
CA ARG A 97 8.42 -6.20 -7.65
C ARG A 97 8.74 -4.77 -8.09
N GLU A 98 7.77 -4.04 -8.59
CA GLU A 98 7.92 -2.66 -9.07
C GLU A 98 6.66 -1.85 -8.77
N CYS A 99 6.83 -0.61 -8.29
CA CYS A 99 5.76 0.33 -8.02
C CYS A 99 6.08 1.67 -8.69
N PRO A 100 5.48 1.99 -9.85
CA PRO A 100 5.72 3.25 -10.57
C PRO A 100 4.94 4.42 -9.93
N CYS A 101 5.10 4.60 -8.63
CA CYS A 101 4.45 5.64 -7.84
C CYS A 101 5.30 6.91 -7.77
N ARG A 102 4.64 8.04 -7.53
CA ARG A 102 5.28 9.33 -7.27
C ARG A 102 5.93 9.38 -5.89
N ALA A 103 5.24 8.84 -4.89
CA ALA A 103 5.67 8.83 -3.50
C ALA A 103 5.01 7.68 -2.74
N ILE A 104 5.60 7.32 -1.61
CA ILE A 104 5.07 6.30 -0.69
C ILE A 104 4.87 6.95 0.68
N VAL A 105 3.70 6.71 1.28
CA VAL A 105 3.36 7.12 2.64
C VAL A 105 3.03 5.87 3.45
N ASP A 106 3.94 5.47 4.33
CA ASP A 106 3.69 4.39 5.27
C ASP A 106 3.05 4.93 6.56
N ILE A 107 1.79 4.56 6.79
CA ILE A 107 0.99 4.92 7.96
C ILE A 107 1.63 4.44 9.26
N SER A 108 2.30 3.29 9.25
CA SER A 108 2.91 2.69 10.44
C SER A 108 4.17 3.45 10.90
N GLU A 109 4.81 4.19 9.99
CA GLU A 109 6.03 4.96 10.23
C GLU A 109 5.80 6.46 10.31
N ASN A 110 4.60 6.93 9.99
CA ASN A 110 4.34 8.36 9.95
C ASN A 110 4.39 8.99 11.35
N SER A 111 5.38 9.84 11.59
CA SER A 111 5.60 10.52 12.86
C SER A 111 4.36 11.26 13.38
N MET A 112 3.57 11.89 12.51
CA MET A 112 2.38 12.64 12.93
C MET A 112 1.28 11.71 13.44
N LEU A 113 1.05 10.58 12.77
CA LEU A 113 0.09 9.58 13.26
C LEU A 113 0.55 8.93 14.57
N LYS A 114 1.85 8.68 14.74
CA LYS A 114 2.41 8.19 16.01
C LYS A 114 2.16 9.18 17.14
N LEU A 115 2.43 10.46 16.91
CA LEU A 115 2.16 11.52 17.88
C LEU A 115 0.67 11.61 18.24
N LEU A 116 -0.21 11.61 17.24
CA LEU A 116 -1.66 11.65 17.45
C LEU A 116 -2.14 10.45 18.26
N TYR A 117 -1.73 9.24 17.89
CA TYR A 117 -2.13 8.02 18.59
C TYR A 117 -1.65 8.02 20.05
N TRP A 118 -0.35 8.22 20.27
CA TRP A 118 0.23 8.09 21.62
C TRP A 118 -0.27 9.16 22.58
N ARG A 119 -0.43 10.41 22.11
CA ARG A 119 -1.04 11.47 22.93
C ARG A 119 -2.52 11.24 23.22
N THR A 120 -3.23 10.53 22.35
CA THR A 120 -4.64 10.19 22.58
C THR A 120 -4.79 9.10 23.64
N VAL A 121 -3.93 8.08 23.62
CA VAL A 121 -4.01 6.97 24.59
C VAL A 121 -3.31 7.25 25.92
N ASN A 122 -2.35 8.19 25.93
CA ASN A 122 -1.63 8.64 27.12
C ASN A 122 -1.73 10.17 27.21
N THR A 123 -2.81 10.68 27.80
CA THR A 123 -3.05 12.14 27.86
C THR A 123 -2.12 12.88 28.82
N GLU A 124 -1.46 12.15 29.72
CA GLU A 124 -0.50 12.69 30.69
C GLU A 124 0.96 12.30 30.34
N ASP A 125 1.21 11.91 29.09
CA ASP A 125 2.52 11.44 28.64
C ASP A 125 3.59 12.54 28.79
N PRO A 126 4.61 12.36 29.65
CA PRO A 126 5.68 13.34 29.82
C PRO A 126 6.74 13.26 28.72
N ASP A 127 6.69 12.24 27.87
CA ASP A 127 7.67 11.98 26.83
C ASP A 127 7.70 13.08 25.77
N THR A 128 8.88 13.39 25.24
CA THR A 128 9.03 14.34 24.13
C THR A 128 8.53 13.75 22.81
N ASP A 129 8.34 14.60 21.80
CA ASP A 129 7.91 14.16 20.47
C ASP A 129 8.90 13.15 19.87
N GLU A 130 10.21 13.33 20.08
CA GLU A 130 11.24 12.41 19.63
C GLU A 130 11.16 11.05 20.33
N GLU A 131 10.85 11.03 21.63
CA GLU A 131 10.65 9.80 22.40
C GLU A 131 9.41 9.04 21.91
N ILE A 132 8.30 9.76 21.69
CA ILE A 132 7.07 9.19 21.12
C ILE A 132 7.31 8.62 19.71
N ILE A 133 8.03 9.36 18.85
CA ILE A 133 8.36 8.91 17.49
C ILE A 133 9.25 7.66 17.50
N ARG A 134 10.05 7.43 18.54
CA ARG A 134 10.86 6.20 18.68
C ARG A 134 10.09 5.00 19.20
N ARG A 135 8.85 5.17 19.68
CA ARG A 135 8.04 4.05 20.16
C ARG A 135 7.76 3.03 19.04
N PRO A 136 7.45 1.77 19.40
CA PRO A 136 7.10 0.74 18.42
C PRO A 136 5.95 1.16 17.51
N ARG A 137 5.93 0.59 16.30
CA ARG A 137 4.83 0.77 15.34
C ARG A 137 3.50 0.37 15.98
N VAL A 138 2.47 1.13 15.68
CA VAL A 138 1.10 0.88 16.13
C VAL A 138 0.38 0.11 15.03
N SER A 139 -0.34 -0.96 15.37
CA SER A 139 -1.06 -1.74 14.36
C SER A 139 -2.21 -0.95 13.75
N LEU A 140 -2.53 -1.24 12.48
CA LEU A 140 -3.67 -0.64 11.77
C LEU A 140 -4.98 -0.73 12.56
N LYS A 141 -5.23 -1.87 13.22
CA LYS A 141 -6.41 -2.07 14.07
C LYS A 141 -6.48 -1.09 15.25
N LYS A 142 -5.35 -0.83 15.92
CA LYS A 142 -5.26 0.12 17.04
C LYS A 142 -5.42 1.55 16.53
N LEU A 143 -4.73 1.91 15.46
CA LEU A 143 -4.85 3.24 14.83
C LEU A 143 -6.31 3.51 14.40
N SER A 144 -6.94 2.57 13.71
CA SER A 144 -8.33 2.72 13.24
C SER A 144 -9.32 2.83 14.39
N THR A 145 -9.13 2.06 15.47
CA THR A 145 -10.03 2.12 16.63
C THR A 145 -9.87 3.45 17.36
N THR A 146 -8.64 3.90 17.59
CA THR A 146 -8.36 5.10 18.40
C THR A 146 -8.61 6.40 17.64
N LEU A 147 -8.21 6.48 16.38
CA LEU A 147 -8.23 7.75 15.62
C LEU A 147 -9.46 7.90 14.72
N LEU A 148 -10.14 6.81 14.38
CA LEU A 148 -11.31 6.82 13.49
C LEU A 148 -12.57 6.25 14.14
N ASP A 149 -12.50 5.81 15.40
CA ASP A 149 -13.57 5.07 16.10
C ASP A 149 -14.12 3.88 15.29
N ARG A 150 -13.26 3.22 14.52
CA ARG A 150 -13.63 2.12 13.61
C ARG A 150 -12.95 0.82 13.98
N LYS A 151 -13.75 -0.21 14.24
CA LYS A 151 -13.27 -1.60 14.43
C LYS A 151 -13.20 -2.32 13.09
N ILE A 152 -11.97 -2.58 12.62
CA ILE A 152 -11.68 -3.40 11.44
C ILE A 152 -11.25 -4.81 11.82
N GLN A 153 -11.12 -5.71 10.84
CA GLN A 153 -10.59 -7.08 11.02
C GLN A 153 -11.35 -7.87 12.09
N GLN A 154 -12.69 -7.79 12.04
CA GLN A 154 -13.58 -8.49 12.99
C GLN A 154 -14.01 -9.88 12.48
N GLY A 155 -13.77 -10.17 11.20
CA GLY A 155 -14.15 -11.43 10.57
C GLY A 155 -13.35 -12.63 11.07
N LYS A 156 -13.96 -13.82 11.03
CA LYS A 156 -13.27 -15.10 11.29
C LYS A 156 -12.63 -15.70 10.04
N LYS A 157 -12.84 -15.09 8.87
CA LYS A 157 -12.39 -15.59 7.56
C LYS A 157 -11.08 -14.94 7.10
N GLY A 158 -10.27 -14.43 8.02
CA GLY A 158 -9.11 -13.59 7.69
C GLY A 158 -9.47 -12.12 7.50
N HIS A 159 -8.46 -11.33 7.16
CA HIS A 159 -8.57 -9.92 6.86
C HIS A 159 -9.08 -9.73 5.43
N SER A 160 -9.43 -8.48 5.14
CA SER A 160 -9.80 -8.07 3.80
C SER A 160 -8.92 -6.90 3.42
N SER A 161 -8.01 -7.12 2.48
CA SER A 161 -7.19 -6.06 1.90
C SER A 161 -7.96 -4.81 1.47
N VAL A 162 -9.21 -4.95 1.00
CA VAL A 162 -10.07 -3.77 0.73
C VAL A 162 -10.37 -2.98 2.00
N GLU A 163 -10.73 -3.64 3.11
CA GLU A 163 -11.03 -2.96 4.38
C GLU A 163 -9.78 -2.28 4.93
N ASP A 164 -8.63 -2.94 4.83
CA ASP A 164 -7.35 -2.46 5.33
C ASP A 164 -6.81 -1.29 4.48
N ALA A 165 -6.95 -1.34 3.14
CA ALA A 165 -6.62 -0.23 2.24
C ALA A 165 -7.53 0.99 2.48
N GLN A 166 -8.85 0.78 2.62
CA GLN A 166 -9.77 1.85 2.99
C GLN A 166 -9.42 2.45 4.35
N ALA A 167 -9.04 1.60 5.30
CA ALA A 167 -8.69 2.08 6.62
C ALA A 167 -7.43 2.91 6.66
N THR A 168 -6.44 2.49 5.88
CA THR A 168 -5.20 3.20 5.66
C THR A 168 -5.45 4.56 4.98
N MET A 169 -6.29 4.62 3.94
CA MET A 169 -6.66 5.88 3.28
C MET A 169 -7.32 6.86 4.26
N ASP A 170 -8.25 6.39 5.08
CA ASP A 170 -8.93 7.27 6.05
C ASP A 170 -7.98 7.77 7.14
N LEU A 171 -7.01 6.96 7.56
CA LEU A 171 -5.94 7.41 8.48
C LEU A 171 -5.04 8.46 7.82
N PHE A 172 -4.74 8.33 6.53
CA PHE A 172 -3.98 9.36 5.81
C PHE A 172 -4.72 10.70 5.79
N LYS A 173 -6.04 10.70 5.53
CA LYS A 173 -6.85 11.94 5.53
C LYS A 173 -6.78 12.72 6.84
N VAL A 174 -6.58 12.05 7.98
CA VAL A 174 -6.39 12.70 9.29
C VAL A 174 -5.15 13.61 9.30
N ILE A 175 -4.09 13.23 8.59
CA ILE A 175 -2.81 13.96 8.54
C ILE A 175 -2.55 14.65 7.21
N GLN A 176 -3.39 14.44 6.20
CA GLN A 176 -3.15 14.79 4.81
C GLN A 176 -2.73 16.25 4.64
N LYS A 177 -3.51 17.20 5.19
CA LYS A 177 -3.22 18.63 5.06
C LYS A 177 -1.80 18.97 5.51
N ARG A 178 -1.38 18.43 6.66
CA ARG A 178 -0.05 18.68 7.21
C ARG A 178 1.04 17.94 6.43
N TRP A 179 0.73 16.76 5.90
CA TRP A 179 1.62 16.04 5.00
C TRP A 179 1.87 16.84 3.71
N GLU A 180 0.83 17.41 3.10
CA GLU A 180 0.93 18.26 1.90
C GLU A 180 1.75 19.53 2.16
N GLU A 181 1.54 20.20 3.29
CA GLU A 181 2.31 21.39 3.70
C GLU A 181 3.81 21.10 3.88
N THR A 182 4.15 19.88 4.32
CA THR A 182 5.54 19.45 4.53
C THR A 182 6.16 18.78 3.31
N ASN A 183 5.36 18.44 2.30
CA ASN A 183 5.78 17.77 1.07
C ASN A 183 5.20 18.49 -0.17
N PRO A 184 5.44 19.79 -0.35
CA PRO A 184 4.81 20.58 -1.41
C PRO A 184 5.15 20.07 -2.81
N ASP A 185 6.38 19.58 -3.01
CA ASP A 185 6.79 19.02 -4.30
C ASP A 185 5.99 17.75 -4.61
N LEU A 186 5.71 16.90 -3.62
CA LEU A 186 4.94 15.67 -3.82
C LEU A 186 3.42 15.92 -3.91
N ALA A 187 2.93 17.01 -3.32
CA ALA A 187 1.53 17.43 -3.35
C ALA A 187 1.20 18.40 -4.52
N GLY A 188 2.20 18.90 -5.24
CA GLY A 188 2.03 19.86 -6.33
C GLY A 188 1.65 19.24 -7.68
N ASP A 189 0.83 19.94 -8.46
CA ASP A 189 0.39 19.51 -9.79
C ASP A 189 1.49 19.55 -10.89
N ASN A 190 2.66 20.15 -10.60
CA ASN A 190 3.68 20.51 -11.60
C ASN A 190 5.03 19.80 -11.46
N LEU A 191 5.07 18.48 -11.22
CA LEU A 191 6.35 17.73 -11.28
C LEU A 191 6.56 16.94 -12.58
N PHE A 192 5.62 16.98 -13.53
CA PHE A 192 5.75 16.28 -14.82
C PHE A 192 5.66 17.21 -16.04
N ASN A 193 5.64 18.53 -15.84
CA ASN A 193 5.98 19.47 -16.90
C ASN A 193 7.42 19.92 -16.65
N ASP A 194 8.29 19.68 -17.63
CA ASP A 194 9.68 20.12 -17.74
C ASP A 194 10.76 19.22 -17.08
N ARG A 195 11.43 18.45 -17.95
CA ARG A 195 12.90 18.18 -17.99
C ARG A 195 13.49 16.81 -17.67
N TYR A 196 12.78 15.69 -17.71
CA TYR A 196 13.48 14.41 -17.90
C TYR A 196 12.56 13.49 -18.68
N TRP A 197 13.02 13.01 -19.84
CA TRP A 197 12.34 12.14 -20.82
C TRP A 197 11.72 12.78 -22.07
N ASP A 198 12.29 13.88 -22.57
CA ASP A 198 12.24 14.15 -24.01
C ASP A 198 13.44 13.52 -24.70
N GLU A 199 13.18 13.00 -25.89
CA GLU A 199 13.96 12.09 -26.72
C GLU A 199 15.29 12.68 -27.19
N GLU A 200 16.35 11.89 -27.05
CA GLU A 200 17.49 11.82 -27.99
C GLU A 200 17.82 10.32 -28.11
N GLU A 201 17.95 9.70 -29.26
CA GLU A 201 17.68 10.08 -30.63
C GLU A 201 17.75 8.74 -31.36
N SER A 202 16.75 8.48 -32.20
CA SER A 202 16.81 7.49 -33.25
C SER A 202 18.03 7.76 -34.15
N LEU A 203 19.02 6.87 -34.16
CA LEU A 203 19.81 6.63 -35.37
C LEU A 203 19.66 5.17 -35.77
N SER A 204 18.93 5.05 -36.87
CA SER A 204 18.72 3.89 -37.69
C SER A 204 20.04 3.27 -38.15
N THR A 205 19.95 1.96 -38.35
CA THR A 205 20.64 1.12 -39.35
C THR A 205 21.40 1.88 -40.44
N ASP A 206 22.60 1.40 -40.77
CA ASP A 206 22.89 0.95 -42.13
C ASP A 206 24.00 -0.12 -42.12
N ASP A 207 23.73 -1.16 -42.91
CA ASP A 207 24.55 -2.32 -43.24
C ASP A 207 25.72 -1.98 -44.19
N GLU A 208 26.54 -3.00 -44.47
CA GLU A 208 27.40 -3.21 -45.67
C GLU A 208 28.68 -2.36 -45.83
N ASP A 209 29.83 -2.92 -45.41
CA ASP A 209 30.86 -3.60 -46.27
C ASP A 209 32.21 -3.78 -45.54
#